data_AF-A0A0V0T943-F1
#
_entry.id   AF-A0A0V0T943-F1
#
_cell.length_a   1.000
_cell.length_b   1.000
_cell.length_c   1.000
_cell.angle_alpha   90.00
_cell.angle_beta   90.00
_cell.angle_gamma   90.00
#
_symmetry.space_group_name_H-M   'P 1'
#
loop_
_entity.id
_entity.type
_entity.pdbx_description
1 polymer ?
#
loop_
_entity_poly.entity_id
_entity_poly.type
_entity_poly.pdbx_seq_one_letter_code
_entity_poly.pdbx_strand_id
1 'polypeptide(L)'
;MFILIFTLSFVTYVNAAIGNFECLQDNGGASKGADCNLIKWIQYKLAEGLDSFVISDTVAQWAAVAVNAATSPTVYTFDQYLAANAGDKVEAAVLAYNSHPPFLRRSLKSSSSK
;
A
#
# COMPACT_ATOMS: atom_id res chain seq x y z
N MET A 1 -26.89 -21.72 -16.91
CA MET A 1 -27.13 -20.35 -16.40
C MET A 1 -26.69 -20.16 -14.94
N PHE A 2 -26.79 -21.19 -14.09
CA PHE A 2 -26.33 -21.13 -12.69
C PHE A 2 -24.81 -20.91 -12.50
N ILE A 3 -23.99 -21.58 -13.32
CA ILE A 3 -22.52 -21.51 -13.24
C ILE A 3 -22.00 -20.09 -13.52
N LEU A 4 -22.53 -19.44 -14.56
CA LEU A 4 -22.15 -18.06 -14.95
C LEU A 4 -22.47 -17.02 -13.86
N ILE A 5 -23.61 -17.15 -13.19
CA ILE A 5 -24.04 -16.23 -12.12
C ILE A 5 -23.14 -16.38 -10.89
N PHE A 6 -22.78 -17.62 -10.53
CA PHE A 6 -21.91 -17.89 -9.38
C PHE A 6 -20.49 -17.38 -9.61
N THR A 7 -19.92 -17.58 -10.81
CA THR A 7 -18.60 -17.05 -11.17
C THR A 7 -18.59 -15.52 -11.20
N LEU A 8 -19.64 -14.87 -11.72
CA LEU A 8 -19.73 -13.41 -11.71
C LEU A 8 -19.78 -12.86 -10.28
N SER A 9 -20.61 -13.49 -9.43
CA SER A 9 -20.81 -13.08 -8.03
C SER A 9 -19.53 -13.25 -7.21
N PHE A 10 -18.80 -14.34 -7.44
CA PHE A 10 -17.52 -14.62 -6.80
C PHE A 10 -16.46 -13.60 -7.22
N VAL A 11 -16.33 -13.32 -8.52
CA VAL A 11 -15.40 -12.32 -9.04
C VAL A 11 -15.72 -10.91 -8.51
N THR A 12 -17.01 -10.54 -8.43
CA THR A 12 -17.40 -9.25 -7.84
C THR A 12 -17.13 -9.18 -6.34
N TYR A 13 -17.29 -10.29 -5.61
CA TYR A 13 -17.03 -10.32 -4.16
C TYR A 13 -15.55 -10.16 -3.84
N VAL A 14 -14.67 -10.88 -4.55
CA VAL A 14 -13.21 -10.77 -4.38
C VAL A 14 -12.74 -9.36 -4.76
N ASN A 15 -13.24 -8.80 -5.87
CA ASN A 15 -12.92 -7.42 -6.27
C ASN A 15 -13.45 -6.38 -5.27
N ALA A 16 -14.56 -6.64 -4.57
CA ALA A 16 -15.15 -5.70 -3.62
C ALA A 16 -14.46 -5.68 -2.23
N ALA A 17 -13.70 -6.73 -1.89
CA ALA A 17 -13.13 -6.88 -0.54
C ALA A 17 -11.70 -6.32 -0.39
N ILE A 18 -10.86 -6.39 -1.43
CA ILE A 18 -9.50 -5.82 -1.43
C ILE A 18 -9.29 -4.76 -2.53
N GLY A 19 -10.18 -4.71 -3.53
CA GLY A 19 -9.90 -3.96 -4.76
C GLY A 19 -8.77 -4.59 -5.58
N ASN A 20 -8.50 -4.01 -6.76
CA ASN A 20 -7.24 -4.30 -7.45
C ASN A 20 -6.09 -3.66 -6.68
N PHE A 21 -4.96 -4.35 -6.49
CA PHE A 21 -3.77 -3.69 -5.95
C PHE A 21 -3.28 -2.63 -6.91
N GLU A 22 -3.49 -1.37 -6.53
CA GLU A 22 -3.15 -0.24 -7.35
C GLU A 22 -2.45 0.86 -6.55
N CYS A 23 -1.74 1.73 -7.25
CA CYS A 23 -1.15 2.90 -6.63
C CYS A 23 -2.26 3.88 -6.25
N LEU A 24 -2.38 4.17 -4.95
CA LEU A 24 -3.35 5.14 -4.43
C LEU A 24 -2.67 6.48 -4.11
N GLN A 25 -3.43 7.56 -4.21
CA GLN A 25 -3.02 8.89 -3.77
C GLN A 25 -4.13 9.57 -2.97
N ASP A 26 -3.76 10.58 -2.20
CA ASP A 26 -4.72 11.46 -1.55
C ASP A 26 -5.45 12.34 -2.57
N ASN A 27 -6.76 12.47 -2.42
CA ASN A 27 -7.59 13.39 -3.17
C ASN A 27 -8.57 14.11 -2.23
N GLY A 28 -8.01 14.89 -1.29
CA GLY A 28 -8.79 15.66 -0.32
C GLY A 28 -9.36 14.81 0.82
N GLY A 29 -8.58 13.86 1.33
CA GLY A 29 -8.94 12.99 2.46
C GLY A 29 -9.65 11.69 2.07
N ALA A 30 -9.80 11.42 0.76
CA ALA A 30 -10.29 10.15 0.25
C ALA A 30 -9.20 9.46 -0.57
N SER A 31 -8.89 8.21 -0.24
CA SER A 31 -8.07 7.33 -1.07
C SER A 31 -8.88 6.92 -2.29
N LYS A 32 -8.46 7.34 -3.48
CA LYS A 32 -9.08 6.88 -4.73
C LYS A 32 -8.21 5.85 -5.41
N GLY A 33 -8.78 4.65 -5.49
CA GLY A 33 -8.43 3.64 -6.48
C GLY A 33 -8.89 4.07 -7.87
N ALA A 34 -8.16 3.66 -8.90
CA ALA A 34 -8.28 4.21 -10.23
C ALA A 34 -9.44 3.57 -11.01
N ASP A 35 -10.51 4.34 -11.19
CA ASP A 35 -11.32 4.27 -12.42
C ASP A 35 -10.74 5.18 -13.54
N CYS A 36 -9.43 5.44 -13.57
CA CYS A 36 -8.73 6.18 -14.64
C CYS A 36 -7.25 5.78 -14.71
N ASN A 37 -6.88 4.84 -15.61
CA ASN A 37 -5.53 4.52 -16.09
C ASN A 37 -4.32 5.03 -15.24
N LEU A 38 -3.81 4.15 -14.36
CA LEU A 38 -2.51 4.21 -13.67
C LEU A 38 -2.10 5.58 -13.15
N ILE A 39 -2.58 5.98 -11.97
CA ILE A 39 -1.92 7.05 -11.20
C ILE A 39 -0.51 6.57 -10.83
N LYS A 40 0.51 7.27 -11.32
CA LYS A 40 1.90 7.09 -10.94
C LYS A 40 2.31 8.24 -10.05
N TRP A 41 2.80 7.92 -8.86
CA TRP A 41 3.34 8.90 -7.92
C TRP A 41 4.80 8.59 -7.60
N ILE A 42 5.54 9.66 -7.30
CA ILE A 42 6.89 9.58 -6.71
C ILE A 42 6.82 10.31 -5.38
N GLN A 43 7.35 9.67 -4.34
CA GLN A 43 7.51 10.28 -3.03
C GLN A 43 8.98 10.30 -2.65
N TYR A 44 9.54 11.50 -2.53
CA TYR A 44 10.95 11.72 -2.20
C TYR A 44 11.09 12.07 -0.72
N LYS A 45 11.63 11.16 0.09
CA LYS A 45 11.87 11.39 1.51
C LYS A 45 13.15 12.19 1.72
N LEU A 46 13.02 13.35 2.38
CA LEU A 46 14.16 14.14 2.82
C LEU A 46 14.80 13.59 4.10
N ALA A 47 15.87 14.24 4.55
CA ALA A 47 16.56 13.95 5.80
C ALA A 47 15.61 13.90 7.02
N GLU A 48 16.13 13.36 8.11
CA GLU A 48 15.39 13.31 9.38
C GLU A 48 14.90 14.70 9.81
N GLY A 49 13.68 14.77 10.34
CA GLY A 49 13.03 16.04 10.73
C GLY A 49 12.40 16.83 9.59
N LEU A 50 12.54 16.39 8.33
CA LEU A 50 11.89 17.01 7.17
C LEU A 50 10.82 16.10 6.56
N ASP A 51 9.75 16.71 6.04
CA ASP A 51 8.71 16.01 5.30
C ASP A 51 9.24 15.41 3.98
N SER A 52 8.47 14.48 3.42
CA SER A 52 8.69 14.06 2.03
C SER A 52 7.94 14.96 1.05
N PHE A 53 8.34 14.91 -0.21
CA PHE A 53 7.65 15.60 -1.29
C PHE A 53 7.02 14.58 -2.24
N VAL A 54 5.77 14.80 -2.61
CA VAL A 54 5.00 13.95 -3.52
C VAL A 54 4.74 14.70 -4.82
N ILE A 55 4.88 14.01 -5.94
CA ILE A 55 4.38 14.42 -7.26
C ILE A 55 3.64 13.24 -7.88
N SER A 56 2.61 13.52 -8.67
CA SER A 56 1.90 12.50 -9.43
C SER A 56 1.58 12.98 -10.84
N ASP A 57 1.19 12.06 -11.71
CA ASP A 57 0.70 12.36 -13.06
C ASP A 57 -0.61 13.17 -13.11
N THR A 58 -1.31 13.27 -11.98
CA THR A 58 -2.54 14.07 -11.83
C THR A 58 -2.32 15.41 -11.12
N VAL A 59 -1.16 15.61 -10.50
CA VAL A 59 -0.78 16.86 -9.80
C VAL A 59 0.58 17.33 -10.28
N ALA A 60 0.59 18.40 -11.09
CA ALA A 60 1.80 18.92 -11.75
C ALA A 60 2.78 19.70 -10.83
N GLN A 61 2.60 19.65 -9.50
CA GLN A 61 3.42 20.38 -8.53
C GLN A 61 3.79 19.47 -7.35
N TRP A 62 5.00 19.68 -6.81
CA TRP A 62 5.45 18.99 -5.60
C TRP A 62 4.67 19.48 -4.38
N ALA A 63 4.11 18.55 -3.62
CA ALA A 63 3.42 18.82 -2.36
C ALA A 63 4.19 18.20 -1.18
N ALA A 64 4.32 18.96 -0.09
CA ALA A 64 4.90 18.44 1.15
C ALA A 64 3.88 17.53 1.86
N VAL A 65 4.28 16.28 2.12
CA VAL A 65 3.48 15.27 2.83
C VAL A 65 4.44 14.40 3.63
N ALA A 66 4.21 14.20 4.92
CA ALA A 66 5.04 13.26 5.69
C ALA A 66 4.86 11.82 5.19
N VAL A 67 5.93 11.03 5.10
CA VAL A 67 5.88 9.66 4.54
C VAL A 67 4.99 8.69 5.31
N ASN A 68 4.79 8.97 6.61
CA ASN A 68 3.95 8.20 7.51
C ASN A 68 2.61 8.89 7.80
N ALA A 69 2.27 9.99 7.12
CA ALA A 69 0.95 10.60 7.24
C ALA A 69 -0.11 9.66 6.67
N ALA A 70 -1.31 9.65 7.26
CA ALA A 70 -2.44 8.86 6.75
C ALA A 70 -2.84 9.24 5.31
N THR A 71 -2.53 10.48 4.88
CA THR A 71 -2.73 10.98 3.52
C THR A 71 -1.55 10.71 2.59
N SER A 72 -0.50 10.02 3.05
CA SER A 72 0.63 9.67 2.19
C SER A 72 0.19 8.64 1.13
N PRO A 73 0.57 8.82 -0.15
CA PRO A 73 0.28 7.82 -1.18
C PRO A 73 0.97 6.48 -0.88
N THR A 74 2.11 6.49 -0.19
CA THR A 74 2.76 5.28 0.34
C THR A 74 1.84 4.56 1.32
N VAL A 75 1.30 5.26 2.32
CA VAL A 75 0.40 4.67 3.33
C VAL A 75 -0.87 4.14 2.68
N TYR A 76 -1.55 4.94 1.84
CA TYR A 76 -2.74 4.47 1.15
C TYR A 76 -2.50 3.22 0.30
N THR A 77 -1.41 3.19 -0.46
CA THR A 77 -1.11 2.06 -1.33
C THR A 77 -0.90 0.77 -0.53
N PHE A 78 -0.15 0.82 0.58
CA PHE A 78 0.09 -0.36 1.40
C PHE A 78 -1.10 -0.75 2.29
N ASP A 79 -1.91 0.21 2.75
CA ASP A 79 -3.04 -0.05 3.63
C ASP A 79 -4.14 -0.90 2.96
N GLN A 80 -4.26 -0.86 1.62
CA GLN A 80 -5.11 -1.79 0.87
C GLN A 80 -4.87 -3.25 1.27
N TYR A 81 -3.61 -3.63 1.50
CA TYR A 81 -3.28 -4.96 2.01
C TYR A 81 -3.18 -5.00 3.53
N LEU A 82 -2.45 -4.06 4.14
CA LEU A 82 -2.09 -4.16 5.55
C LEU A 82 -3.30 -4.01 6.48
N ALA A 83 -4.23 -3.11 6.14
CA ALA A 83 -5.41 -2.81 6.94
C ALA A 83 -6.64 -3.69 6.60
N ALA A 84 -6.63 -4.44 5.49
CA ALA A 84 -7.72 -5.35 5.14
C ALA A 84 -7.92 -6.48 6.17
N ASN A 85 -9.11 -7.06 6.24
CA ASN A 85 -9.36 -8.18 7.16
C ASN A 85 -8.71 -9.47 6.65
N ALA A 86 -8.45 -10.42 7.55
CA ALA A 86 -7.82 -11.69 7.19
C ALA A 86 -8.62 -12.49 6.15
N GLY A 87 -9.96 -12.44 6.22
CA GLY A 87 -10.85 -13.09 5.25
C GLY A 87 -10.82 -12.46 3.87
N ASP A 88 -10.40 -11.20 3.77
CA ASP A 88 -10.28 -10.49 2.50
C ASP A 88 -8.95 -10.87 1.83
N LYS A 89 -7.88 -11.13 2.60
CA LYS A 89 -6.52 -11.44 2.10
C LYS A 89 -6.34 -12.87 1.54
N VAL A 90 -7.40 -13.69 1.47
CA VAL A 90 -7.30 -15.14 1.19
C VAL A 90 -6.61 -15.43 -0.15
N GLU A 91 -6.74 -14.54 -1.13
CA GLU A 91 -6.16 -14.69 -2.47
C GLU A 91 -5.02 -13.68 -2.75
N ALA A 92 -4.57 -12.94 -1.73
CA ALA A 92 -3.58 -11.88 -1.87
C ALA A 92 -2.27 -12.19 -1.14
N ALA A 93 -1.14 -12.02 -1.84
CA ALA A 93 0.20 -12.20 -1.29
C ALA A 93 1.09 -10.98 -1.55
N VAL A 94 1.92 -10.62 -0.58
CA VAL A 94 2.95 -9.57 -0.72
C VAL A 94 4.32 -10.20 -0.63
N LEU A 95 5.14 -9.99 -1.66
CA LEU A 95 6.54 -10.40 -1.67
C LEU A 95 7.42 -9.19 -1.35
N ALA A 96 8.01 -9.17 -0.16
CA ALA A 96 9.03 -8.20 0.20
C ALA A 96 10.42 -8.71 -0.22
N TYR A 97 11.19 -7.88 -0.94
CA TYR A 97 12.57 -8.16 -1.31
C TYR A 97 13.48 -6.99 -0.92
N ASN A 98 14.71 -7.28 -0.54
CA ASN A 98 15.76 -6.30 -0.28
C ASN A 98 17.11 -6.95 -0.56
N SER A 99 18.04 -6.21 -1.18
CA SER A 99 19.42 -6.66 -1.39
C SER A 99 20.22 -6.75 -0.08
N HIS A 100 19.69 -6.19 1.01
CA HIS A 100 20.24 -6.32 2.35
C HIS A 100 19.45 -7.35 3.14
N PRO A 101 20.12 -8.18 3.97
CA PRO A 101 19.41 -9.05 4.88
C PRO A 101 18.50 -8.20 5.78
N PRO A 102 17.32 -8.70 6.19
CA PRO A 102 16.47 -7.98 7.12
C PRO A 102 17.30 -7.61 8.34
N PHE A 103 17.49 -6.30 8.58
CA PHE A 103 18.19 -5.81 9.75
C PHE A 103 17.46 -6.39 10.97
N LEU A 104 18.04 -7.42 11.59
CA LEU A 104 17.58 -7.98 12.85
C LEU A 104 17.63 -6.86 13.89
N ARG A 105 16.50 -6.16 14.09
CA ARG A 105 16.27 -5.30 15.26
C ARG A 105 16.12 -6.11 16.55
N ARG A 106 16.21 -7.44 16.50
CA ARG A 106 16.34 -8.27 17.68
C ARG A 106 17.83 -8.36 17.99
N SER A 107 18.26 -7.75 19.10
CA SER A 107 19.42 -8.26 19.82
C SER A 107 19.19 -9.77 19.96
N LEU A 108 20.00 -10.58 19.27
CA LEU A 108 20.26 -11.91 19.76
C LEU A 108 20.84 -11.64 21.15
N LYS A 109 20.05 -11.86 22.20
CA LYS A 109 20.64 -12.02 23.53
C LYS A 109 21.64 -13.15 23.33
N SER A 110 22.91 -12.80 23.24
CA SER A 110 23.98 -13.77 23.44
C SER A 110 23.66 -14.36 24.80
N SER A 111 23.23 -15.62 24.79
CA SER A 111 23.09 -16.39 26.01
C SER A 111 24.47 -16.37 26.64
N SER A 112 24.67 -15.53 27.65
CA SER A 112 25.78 -15.70 28.56
C SER A 112 25.51 -17.00 29.32
N SER A 113 25.98 -18.11 28.76
CA SER A 113 26.26 -19.28 29.58
C SER A 113 27.28 -18.81 30.60
N LYS A 114 26.86 -18.70 31.86
CA LYS A 114 27.78 -18.83 32.97
C LYS A 114 28.25 -20.28 33.07
#